data_AF-A0A2V4WB81-F1
#
_entry.id   AF-A0A2V4WB81-F1
#
_cell.length_a   1.000
_cell.length_b   1.000
_cell.length_c   1.000
_cell.angle_alpha   90.00
_cell.angle_beta   90.00
_cell.angle_gamma   90.00
#
_symmetry.space_group_name_H-M   'P 1'
#
loop_
_entity.id
_entity.type
_entity.pdbx_description
1 polymer ?
#
loop_
_entity_poly.entity_id
_entity_poly.type
_entity_poly.pdbx_seq_one_letter_code
_entity_poly.pdbx_strand_id
1 'polypeptide(L)'
;MQQKALVFGDQKIAEQIMSTNSASVQKKLGRQVKGFDQTVWEAKCQRIVYEGNQAKFTQNEELLAALLATRGTTLVEASPDDRIWGVGLAEDNPRIRNRSTW
;
A
#
# COMPACT_ATOMS: atom_id res chain seq x y z
N MET A 1 -2.81 -5.13 5.68
CA MET A 1 -2.01 -6.37 5.78
C MET A 1 -2.87 -7.62 5.97
N GLN A 2 -4.02 -7.55 6.66
CA GLN A 2 -4.85 -8.73 6.94
C GLN A 2 -5.29 -9.49 5.68
N GLN A 3 -5.70 -8.79 4.62
CA GLN A 3 -6.05 -9.41 3.34
C GLN A 3 -4.91 -10.24 2.73
N LYS A 4 -3.63 -9.85 2.94
CA LYS A 4 -2.48 -10.66 2.53
C LYS A 4 -2.48 -12.01 3.25
N ALA A 5 -2.69 -12.00 4.57
CA ALA A 5 -2.76 -13.21 5.35
C ALA A 5 -3.93 -14.11 4.90
N LEU A 6 -5.11 -13.53 4.62
CA LEU A 6 -6.25 -14.27 4.09
C LEU A 6 -5.99 -14.90 2.72
N VAL A 7 -5.29 -14.20 1.81
CA VAL A 7 -4.93 -14.75 0.49
C VAL A 7 -4.14 -16.06 0.60
N PHE A 8 -3.30 -16.18 1.62
CA PHE A 8 -2.45 -17.36 1.87
C PHE A 8 -3.02 -18.30 2.95
N GLY A 9 -4.27 -18.08 3.38
CA GLY A 9 -4.94 -18.91 4.39
C GLY A 9 -4.35 -18.83 5.80
N ASP A 10 -3.52 -17.82 6.10
CA ASP A 10 -2.91 -17.64 7.43
C ASP A 10 -3.87 -16.87 8.35
N GLN A 11 -4.93 -17.56 8.78
CA GLN A 11 -5.97 -17.00 9.63
C GLN A 11 -5.43 -16.46 10.97
N LYS A 12 -4.42 -17.13 11.54
CA LYS A 12 -3.78 -16.71 12.79
C LYS A 12 -3.09 -15.36 12.63
N ILE A 13 -2.31 -15.16 11.56
CA ILE A 13 -1.67 -13.86 11.30
C ILE A 13 -2.72 -12.80 10.94
N ALA A 14 -3.79 -13.16 10.21
CA ALA A 14 -4.90 -12.24 9.93
C ALA A 14 -5.53 -11.69 11.22
N GLU A 15 -5.83 -12.55 12.19
CA GLU A 15 -6.40 -12.16 13.49
C GLU A 15 -5.44 -11.27 14.30
N GLN A 16 -4.15 -11.61 14.33
CA GLN A 16 -3.13 -10.80 15.00
C GLN A 16 -2.97 -9.42 14.36
N ILE A 17 -3.11 -9.31 13.04
CA ILE A 17 -3.07 -8.02 12.35
C ILE A 17 -4.27 -7.15 12.76
N MET A 18 -5.46 -7.76 12.90
CA MET A 18 -6.68 -7.04 13.27
C MET A 18 -6.75 -6.68 14.76
N SER A 19 -5.98 -7.35 15.63
CA SER A 19 -5.96 -7.06 17.06
C SER A 19 -5.10 -5.86 17.45
N THR A 20 -4.47 -5.17 16.48
CA THR A 20 -3.65 -3.98 16.73
C THR A 20 -3.96 -2.86 15.76
N ASN A 21 -3.91 -1.62 16.27
CA ASN A 21 -4.05 -0.40 15.47
C ASN A 21 -2.69 0.17 15.02
N SER A 22 -1.57 -0.45 15.38
CA SER A 22 -0.24 0.03 15.01
C SER A 22 0.16 -0.44 13.61
N ALA A 23 0.23 0.49 12.66
CA ALA A 23 0.63 0.20 11.28
C ALA A 23 2.02 -0.49 11.19
N SER A 24 2.97 -0.11 12.06
CA SER A 24 4.30 -0.72 12.08
C SER A 24 4.25 -2.18 12.55
N VAL A 25 3.41 -2.49 13.55
CA VAL A 25 3.17 -3.87 14.02
C VAL A 25 2.46 -4.68 12.95
N GLN A 26 1.40 -4.14 12.33
CA GLN A 26 0.70 -4.80 11.23
C GLN A 26 1.64 -5.12 10.05
N LYS A 27 2.55 -4.20 9.70
CA LYS A 27 3.57 -4.42 8.65
C LYS A 27 4.56 -5.52 9.06
N LYS A 28 4.98 -5.58 10.32
CA LYS A 28 5.84 -6.65 10.85
C LYS A 28 5.14 -8.01 10.82
N LEU A 29 3.86 -8.08 11.15
CA LEU A 29 3.05 -9.30 11.06
C LEU A 29 2.82 -9.73 9.61
N GLY A 30 2.57 -8.80 8.70
CA GLY A 30 2.41 -9.08 7.27
C GLY A 30 3.66 -9.68 6.59
N ARG A 31 4.85 -9.52 7.19
CA ARG A 31 6.10 -10.20 6.78
C ARG A 31 6.20 -11.64 7.29
N GLN A 32 5.37 -12.03 8.26
CA GLN A 32 5.36 -13.37 8.86
C GLN A 32 4.26 -14.28 8.30
N VAL A 33 3.47 -13.79 7.33
CA VAL A 33 2.43 -14.58 6.65
C VAL A 33 3.05 -15.83 6.04
N LYS A 34 2.57 -16.98 6.46
CA LYS A 34 3.00 -18.29 5.95
C LYS A 34 2.45 -18.55 4.56
N GLY A 35 3.15 -19.39 3.80
CA GLY A 35 2.72 -19.79 2.45
C GLY A 35 2.73 -18.65 1.43
N PHE A 36 3.46 -17.56 1.72
CA PHE A 36 3.57 -16.43 0.80
C PHE A 36 4.20 -16.87 -0.52
N ASP A 37 3.49 -16.60 -1.60
CA ASP A 37 3.96 -16.74 -2.97
C ASP A 37 3.87 -15.37 -3.67
N GLN A 38 4.99 -14.92 -4.23
CA GLN A 38 5.09 -13.60 -4.85
C GLN A 38 4.15 -13.47 -6.04
N THR A 39 4.10 -14.49 -6.92
CA THR A 39 3.28 -14.48 -8.14
C THR A 39 1.79 -14.39 -7.81
N VAL A 40 1.33 -15.18 -6.83
CA VAL A 40 -0.06 -15.14 -6.35
C VAL A 40 -0.36 -13.79 -5.70
N TRP A 41 0.59 -13.21 -4.95
CA TRP A 41 0.40 -11.90 -4.35
C TRP A 41 0.29 -10.80 -5.39
N GLU A 42 1.18 -10.77 -6.38
CA GLU A 42 1.18 -9.77 -7.46
C GLU A 42 -0.12 -9.79 -8.26
N ALA A 43 -0.69 -10.99 -8.50
CA ALA A 43 -1.98 -11.14 -9.18
C ALA A 43 -3.18 -10.56 -8.40
N LYS A 44 -3.05 -10.35 -7.08
CA LYS A 44 -4.17 -9.96 -6.18
C LYS A 44 -3.96 -8.62 -5.49
N CYS A 45 -2.72 -8.21 -5.27
CA CYS A 45 -2.36 -7.10 -4.38
C CYS A 45 -2.93 -5.77 -4.88
N GLN A 46 -2.93 -5.53 -6.18
CA GLN A 46 -3.42 -4.29 -6.77
C GLN A 46 -4.89 -4.04 -6.42
N ARG A 47 -5.75 -5.06 -6.58
CA ARG A 47 -7.17 -4.97 -6.23
C ARG A 47 -7.36 -4.72 -4.74
N ILE A 48 -6.65 -5.47 -3.90
CA ILE A 48 -6.72 -5.36 -2.43
C ILE A 48 -6.29 -3.96 -1.95
N VAL A 49 -5.20 -3.42 -2.52
CA VAL A 49 -4.69 -2.08 -2.19
C VAL A 49 -5.65 -1.01 -2.69
N TYR A 50 -6.26 -1.19 -3.87
CA TYR A 50 -7.29 -0.29 -4.38
C TYR A 50 -8.51 -0.24 -3.45
N GLU A 51 -9.09 -1.40 -3.11
CA GLU A 51 -10.24 -1.50 -2.20
C GLU A 51 -9.93 -0.86 -0.83
N GLY A 52 -8.72 -1.10 -0.30
CA GLY A 52 -8.27 -0.48 0.95
C GLY A 52 -8.13 1.04 0.86
N ASN A 53 -7.59 1.58 -0.23
CA ASN A 53 -7.50 3.02 -0.44
C ASN A 53 -8.88 3.64 -0.65
N GLN A 54 -9.74 3.01 -1.46
CA GLN A 54 -11.11 3.46 -1.65
C GLN A 54 -11.83 3.55 -0.31
N ALA A 55 -11.77 2.50 0.52
CA ALA A 55 -12.34 2.53 1.85
C ALA A 55 -11.72 3.64 2.71
N LYS A 56 -10.38 3.78 2.74
CA LYS A 56 -9.68 4.82 3.52
C LYS A 56 -10.17 6.22 3.19
N PHE A 57 -10.26 6.57 1.91
CA PHE A 57 -10.66 7.91 1.49
C PHE A 57 -12.17 8.11 1.63
N THR A 58 -13.00 7.15 1.22
CA THR A 58 -14.46 7.31 1.29
C THR A 58 -15.03 7.34 2.71
N GLN A 59 -14.35 6.71 3.69
CA GLN A 59 -14.80 6.75 5.09
C GLN A 59 -14.31 8.01 5.85
N ASN A 60 -13.40 8.81 5.26
CA ASN A 60 -12.81 9.98 5.91
C ASN A 60 -12.95 11.21 5.00
N GLU A 61 -13.94 12.06 5.26
CA GLU A 61 -14.29 13.21 4.39
C GLU A 61 -13.11 14.17 4.17
N GLU A 62 -12.33 14.48 5.21
CA GLU A 62 -11.17 15.36 5.10
C GLU A 62 -10.08 14.79 4.18
N LEU A 63 -9.80 13.48 4.30
CA LEU A 63 -8.83 12.81 3.43
C LEU A 63 -9.34 12.75 1.99
N LEU A 64 -10.64 12.49 1.79
CA LEU A 64 -11.25 12.51 0.46
C LEU A 64 -11.13 13.88 -0.19
N ALA A 65 -11.45 14.94 0.55
CA ALA A 65 -11.32 16.31 0.06
C ALA A 65 -9.87 16.62 -0.33
N ALA A 66 -8.90 16.24 0.52
CA ALA A 66 -7.47 16.40 0.22
C ALA A 66 -7.05 15.65 -1.07
N LEU A 67 -7.53 14.42 -1.27
CA LEU A 67 -7.24 13.64 -2.49
C LEU A 67 -7.89 14.28 -3.72
N LEU A 68 -9.14 14.72 -3.64
CA LEU A 68 -9.85 15.34 -4.76
C LEU A 68 -9.24 16.69 -5.15
N ALA A 69 -8.66 17.42 -4.19
CA ALA A 69 -7.95 18.66 -4.44
C ALA A 69 -6.71 18.48 -5.34
N THR A 70 -6.16 17.27 -5.46
CA THR A 70 -5.02 16.98 -6.35
C THR A 70 -5.45 16.70 -7.79
N ARG A 71 -6.74 16.85 -8.13
CA ARG A 71 -7.26 16.65 -9.49
C ARG A 71 -6.46 17.46 -10.52
N GLY A 72 -6.10 16.82 -11.63
CA GLY A 72 -5.29 17.43 -12.70
C GLY A 72 -3.78 17.27 -12.50
N THR A 73 -3.35 16.73 -11.36
CA THR A 73 -1.95 16.36 -11.09
C THR A 73 -1.75 14.85 -11.15
N THR A 74 -0.49 14.39 -11.04
CA THR A 74 -0.18 12.97 -10.82
C THR A 74 0.55 12.83 -9.50
N LEU A 75 -0.01 12.00 -8.62
CA LEU A 75 0.61 11.62 -7.37
C LEU A 75 1.60 10.49 -7.60
N VAL A 76 2.77 10.60 -6.99
CA VAL A 76 3.81 9.57 -6.98
C VAL A 76 4.32 9.38 -5.56
N GLU A 77 4.63 8.15 -5.19
CA GLU A 77 5.34 7.86 -3.94
C GLU A 77 6.84 8.02 -4.18
N ALA A 78 7.42 9.09 -3.65
CA ALA A 78 8.82 9.45 -3.79
C ALA A 78 9.69 8.68 -2.77
N SER A 79 9.79 7.37 -2.98
CA SER A 79 10.59 6.46 -2.16
C SER A 79 11.71 5.84 -2.98
N PRO A 80 13.00 6.04 -2.64
CA PRO A 80 14.12 5.42 -3.37
C PRO A 80 14.20 3.90 -3.16
N ASP A 81 13.68 3.41 -2.04
CA ASP A 81 13.72 1.99 -1.67
C ASP A 81 12.49 1.20 -2.14
N ASP A 82 11.50 1.87 -2.73
CA ASP A 82 10.27 1.25 -3.22
C ASP A 82 10.14 1.42 -4.74
N ARG A 83 10.24 0.30 -5.45
CA ARG A 83 10.01 0.16 -6.90
C ARG A 83 8.75 -0.64 -7.22
N ILE A 84 7.99 -1.05 -6.21
CA ILE A 84 6.74 -1.82 -6.34
C ILE A 84 5.56 -0.87 -6.33
N TRP A 85 5.51 0.04 -5.35
CA TRP A 85 4.47 1.07 -5.20
C TRP A 85 5.01 2.49 -5.42
N GLY A 86 6.31 2.68 -5.17
CA GLY A 86 7.02 3.94 -5.40
C GLY A 86 7.66 4.04 -6.78
N VAL A 87 8.03 5.27 -7.15
CA VAL A 87 8.79 5.55 -8.38
C VAL A 87 10.31 5.37 -8.19
N GLY A 88 10.76 4.86 -7.05
CA GLY A 88 12.17 4.56 -6.81
C GLY A 88 13.12 5.76 -6.89
N LEU A 89 12.60 6.95 -6.61
CA LEU A 89 13.34 8.21 -6.54
C LEU A 89 12.94 8.92 -5.25
N ALA A 90 13.90 9.51 -4.55
CA ALA A 90 13.64 10.37 -3.40
C ALA A 90 12.99 11.69 -3.84
N GLU A 91 12.27 12.33 -2.92
CA GLU A 91 11.56 13.60 -3.16
C GLU A 91 12.50 14.75 -3.58
N ASP A 92 13.72 14.76 -3.05
CA ASP A 92 14.75 15.76 -3.35
C ASP A 92 15.55 15.43 -4.63
N ASN A 93 15.34 14.26 -5.25
CA ASN A 93 15.98 13.92 -6.50
C ASN A 93 15.39 14.76 -7.65
N PRO A 94 16.19 15.55 -8.39
CA PRO A 94 15.66 16.41 -9.46
C PRO A 94 14.86 15.66 -10.53
N ARG A 95 15.16 14.37 -10.75
CA ARG A 95 14.45 13.51 -11.70
C ARG A 95 12.99 13.24 -11.30
N ILE A 96 12.62 13.38 -10.03
CA ILE A 96 11.25 13.16 -9.55
C ILE A 96 10.22 14.06 -10.27
N ARG A 97 10.65 15.18 -10.85
CA ARG A 97 9.78 16.12 -11.58
C ARG A 97 9.54 15.73 -13.04
N ASN A 98 10.17 14.66 -13.54
CA ASN A 98 9.99 14.19 -14.91
C ASN A 98 9.45 12.76 -14.96
N ARG A 99 8.22 12.61 -15.46
CA ARG A 99 7.52 11.32 -15.66
C ARG A 99 8.35 10.30 -16.43
N SER A 100 9.18 10.72 -17.38
CA SER A 100 9.99 9.80 -18.19
C SER A 100 11.17 9.19 -17.42
N THR A 101 11.40 9.62 -16.18
CA THR A 101 12.53 9.20 -15.35
C THR A 101 12.11 8.50 -14.06
N TRP A 102 10.81 8.39 -13.82
CA TRP A 102 10.21 7.60 -12.75
C TRP A 102 10.51 6.11 -12.99
#